data_AF-A0A1I4ZGT1-F1
#
_entry.id   AF-A0A1I4ZGT1-F1
#
_cell.length_a   1.000
_cell.length_b   1.000
_cell.length_c   1.000
_cell.angle_alpha   90.00
_cell.angle_beta   90.00
_cell.angle_gamma   90.00
#
_symmetry.space_group_name_H-M   'P 1'
#
loop_
_entity.id
_entity.type
_entity.pdbx_description
1 polymer ?
#
loop_
_entity_poly.entity_id
_entity_poly.type
_entity_poly.pdbx_seq_one_letter_code
_entity_poly.pdbx_strand_id
1 'polypeptide(L)' 'MTIEAVHSTARAEIPDSTVWVPVATGLWAGNTAGNFIGLIEKVSTHGFTARNGCCEPVGLFSSLAEAKRAVESS' A
#
# COMPACT_ATOMS: atom_id res chain seq x y z
N MET A 1 -1.21 -10.37 -39.93
CA MET A 1 -0.58 -10.93 -38.72
C MET A 1 -1.38 -10.37 -37.54
N THR A 2 -2.27 -11.18 -36.97
CA THR A 2 -3.19 -10.75 -35.91
C THR A 2 -2.62 -11.24 -34.59
N ILE A 3 -2.41 -10.35 -33.63
CA ILE A 3 -1.98 -10.72 -32.27
C ILE A 3 -3.26 -10.93 -31.47
N GLU A 4 -3.55 -12.17 -31.10
CA GLU A 4 -4.67 -12.48 -30.21
C GLU A 4 -4.33 -12.02 -28.79
N ALA A 5 -5.25 -11.27 -28.19
CA ALA A 5 -5.15 -10.83 -26.81
C ALA A 5 -5.24 -12.04 -25.88
N VAL A 6 -4.21 -12.26 -25.07
CA VAL A 6 -4.23 -13.28 -24.02
C VAL A 6 -5.23 -12.83 -22.97
N HIS A 7 -6.36 -13.53 -22.90
CA HIS A 7 -7.31 -13.39 -21.80
C HIS A 7 -6.63 -13.83 -20.50
N SER A 8 -6.23 -12.87 -19.68
CA SER A 8 -5.88 -13.12 -18.28
C SER A 8 -7.10 -13.66 -17.57
N THR A 9 -7.12 -14.96 -17.27
CA THR A 9 -8.12 -15.56 -16.40
C THR A 9 -7.96 -14.94 -15.02
N ALA A 10 -8.97 -14.17 -14.59
CA ALA A 10 -9.02 -13.59 -13.26
C ALA A 10 -8.82 -14.69 -12.23
N ARG A 11 -7.66 -14.67 -11.57
CA ARG A 11 -7.40 -15.51 -10.41
C ARG A 11 -8.41 -15.10 -9.34
N ALA A 12 -9.08 -16.07 -8.73
CA ALA A 12 -10.00 -15.83 -7.63
C ALA A 12 -9.34 -14.86 -6.62
N GLU A 13 -10.01 -13.74 -6.34
CA GLU A 13 -9.55 -12.71 -5.42
C GLU A 13 -9.48 -13.31 -4.01
N ILE A 14 -8.34 -13.90 -3.68
CA ILE A 14 -7.95 -13.99 -2.28
C ILE A 14 -7.86 -12.54 -1.83
N PRO A 15 -8.58 -12.09 -0.79
CA PRO A 15 -8.47 -10.73 -0.31
C PRO A 15 -6.98 -10.46 -0.09
N ASP A 16 -6.46 -9.54 -0.90
CA ASP A 16 -5.03 -9.37 -1.09
C ASP A 16 -4.48 -8.73 0.19
N SER A 17 -4.15 -9.59 1.16
CA SER A 17 -3.82 -9.16 2.50
C SER A 17 -2.63 -8.22 2.45
N THR A 18 -2.80 -7.03 3.02
CA THR A 18 -1.71 -6.05 3.13
C THR A 18 -0.58 -6.63 3.98
N VAL A 19 0.61 -6.69 3.40
CA VAL A 19 1.87 -7.03 4.05
C VAL A 19 2.61 -5.72 4.33
N TRP A 20 2.99 -5.55 5.60
CA TRP A 20 3.70 -4.37 6.07
C TRP A 20 5.17 -4.70 6.33
N VAL A 21 6.07 -4.00 5.66
CA VAL A 21 7.52 -4.21 5.76
C VAL A 21 8.20 -2.95 6.30
N PRO A 22 9.01 -3.04 7.38
CA PRO A 22 9.81 -1.91 7.86
C PRO A 22 10.90 -1.55 6.86
N VAL A 23 11.05 -0.25 6.63
CA VAL A 23 12.10 0.37 5.82
C VAL A 23 12.77 1.49 6.63
N ALA A 24 13.89 2.02 6.14
CA ALA A 24 14.70 2.98 6.90
C ALA A 24 13.92 4.19 7.44
N THR A 25 12.91 4.68 6.71
CA THR A 25 12.12 5.87 7.07
C THR A 25 10.73 5.55 7.62
N GLY A 26 10.32 4.28 7.68
CA GLY A 26 8.98 3.89 8.12
C GLY A 26 8.54 2.51 7.67
N LEU A 27 7.40 2.43 6.97
CA LEU A 27 6.79 1.19 6.51
C LEU A 27 6.39 1.28 5.04
N TRP A 28 6.57 0.20 4.31
CA TRP A 28 5.92 -0.05 3.03
C TRP A 28 4.79 -1.05 3.19
N ALA A 29 3.71 -0.81 2.45
CA ALA A 29 2.56 -1.69 2.29
C ALA A 29 2.59 -2.29 0.89
N GLY A 30 2.49 -3.61 0.80
CA GLY A 30 2.24 -4.31 -0.45
C GLY A 30 1.28 -5.46 -0.24
N ASN A 31 0.99 -6.23 -1.28
CA ASN A 31 0.16 -7.43 -1.17
C ASN A 31 0.85 -8.67 -1.74
N THR A 32 0.18 -9.81 -1.64
CA THR A 32 0.72 -11.11 -2.10
C THR A 32 0.81 -11.22 -3.62
N ALA A 33 0.10 -10.39 -4.36
CA ALA A 33 0.26 -10.24 -5.81
C ALA A 33 1.49 -9.42 -6.21
N GLY A 34 2.20 -8.83 -5.25
CA GLY A 34 3.38 -7.99 -5.51
C GLY A 34 3.05 -6.54 -5.83
N ASN A 35 1.79 -6.11 -5.63
CA ASN A 35 1.41 -4.72 -5.81
C ASN A 35 1.88 -3.88 -4.64
N PHE A 36 2.29 -2.65 -4.94
CA PHE A 36 2.54 -1.62 -3.94
C PHE A 36 1.22 -0.95 -3.55
N ILE A 37 0.89 -0.97 -2.26
CA ILE A 37 -0.35 -0.38 -1.71
C ILE A 37 -0.10 1.03 -1.18
N GLY A 38 1.08 1.30 -0.63
CA GLY A 38 1.39 2.60 -0.06
C GLY A 38 2.58 2.59 0.88
N LEU A 39 2.85 3.73 1.49
CA LEU A 39 3.94 3.88 2.45
C LEU A 39 3.53 4.81 3.59
N ILE A 40 4.13 4.57 4.75
CA ILE A 40 4.01 5.41 5.93
C ILE A 40 5.42 5.81 6.36
N GLU A 41 5.68 7.10 6.50
CA GLU A 41 6.97 7.62 6.99
C GLU A 41 6.78 8.21 8.37
N LYS A 42 7.76 7.97 9.24
CA LYS A 42 7.80 8.60 10.56
C LYS A 42 8.44 9.97 10.44
N VAL A 43 7.67 11.03 10.72
CA VAL A 43 8.14 12.42 10.63
C VAL A 43 8.48 13.03 12.00
N SER A 44 8.00 12.42 13.09
CA SER A 44 8.39 12.78 14.46
C SER A 44 8.15 11.61 15.42
N THR A 45 8.43 11.77 16.71
CA THR A 45 8.18 10.73 17.73
C THR A 45 6.75 10.17 17.68
N HIS A 46 5.77 11.03 17.37
CA HIS A 46 4.34 10.72 17.32
C HIS A 46 3.67 11.14 16.00
N GLY A 47 4.44 11.39 14.93
CA GLY A 47 3.91 11.89 13.66
C GLY A 47 4.22 10.93 12.52
N PHE A 48 3.20 10.65 11.72
CA PHE A 48 3.29 9.75 10.56
C PHE A 48 2.64 10.38 9.34
N THR A 49 3.36 10.46 8.22
CA THR A 49 2.76 10.80 6.92
C THR A 49 2.48 9.53 6.13
N ALA A 50 1.33 9.44 5.48
CA ALA A 50 0.98 8.30 4.65
C ALA A 50 0.75 8.69 3.19
N ARG A 51 1.11 7.81 2.27
CA ARG A 51 0.85 7.91 0.83
C ARG A 51 0.26 6.60 0.29
N ASN A 52 -0.58 6.70 -0.73
CA ASN A 52 -1.19 5.54 -1.41
C ASN A 52 -0.24 4.92 -2.45
N GLY A 53 -0.73 3.92 -3.18
CA GLY A 53 0.03 3.19 -4.20
C GLY A 53 0.49 4.06 -5.38
N CYS A 54 -0.15 5.21 -5.57
CA CYS A 54 0.20 6.23 -6.57
C CYS A 54 1.15 7.31 -6.00
N CYS A 55 1.66 7.14 -4.78
CA CYS A 55 2.46 8.13 -4.04
C CYS A 55 1.73 9.43 -3.69
N GLU A 56 0.39 9.44 -3.79
CA GLU A 56 -0.44 10.60 -3.43
C GLU A 56 -0.58 10.69 -1.90
N PRO A 57 -0.59 11.90 -1.33
CA PRO A 57 -0.75 12.07 0.12
C PRO A 57 -2.13 11.59 0.59
N VAL A 58 -2.13 10.69 1.58
CA VAL A 58 -3.36 10.24 2.26
C VAL A 58 -3.63 11.10 3.50
N GLY A 59 -2.56 11.49 4.23
CA GLY A 59 -2.70 12.37 5.39
C GLY A 59 -1.51 12.36 6.35
N LEU A 60 -1.68 13.10 7.44
CA LEU A 60 -0.79 13.13 8.61
C LEU A 60 -1.53 12.57 9.82
N PHE A 61 -0.91 11.63 10.52
CA PHE A 61 -1.51 10.87 11.61
C PHE A 61 -0.66 10.93 12.88
N SER A 62 -1.33 10.86 14.02
CA SER A 62 -0.69 10.83 15.34
C SER A 62 -0.25 9.42 15.77
N SER A 63 -0.74 8.40 15.08
CA SER A 63 -0.47 7.00 15.38
C SER A 63 -0.26 6.18 14.12
N LEU A 64 0.60 5.17 14.25
CA LEU A 64 0.85 4.22 13.17
C LEU A 64 -0.40 3.41 12.81
N ALA A 65 -1.24 3.09 13.81
CA ALA A 65 -2.46 2.33 13.60
C ALA A 65 -3.48 3.09 12.74
N GLU A 66 -3.64 4.40 12.95
CA GLU A 66 -4.47 5.25 12.10
C GLU A 66 -3.93 5.35 10.67
N ALA A 67 -2.62 5.57 10.53
CA ALA A 67 -1.99 5.65 9.22
C ALA A 67 -2.16 4.35 8.40
N LYS A 68 -2.04 3.18 9.04
CA LYS A 68 -2.27 1.88 8.37
C LYS A 68 -3.71 1.74 7.86
N ARG A 69 -4.70 2.03 8.72
CA ARG A 69 -6.12 1.97 8.31
C ARG A 69 -6.41 2.91 7.14
N ALA A 70 -5.82 4.10 7.15
CA ALA A 70 -6.03 5.07 6.08
C ALA A 70 -5.47 4.60 4.73
N VAL A 71 -4.27 4.00 4.72
CA VAL A 71 -3.66 3.40 3.51
C VAL A 71 -4.45 2.20 3.01
N GLU A 72 -5.00 1.38 3.90
CA GLU A 72 -5.82 0.22 3.51
C GLU A 72 -7.20 0.63 2.94
N SER A 73 -7.62 1.88 3.15
CA SER A 73 -8.89 2.44 2.66
C SER A 73 -8.76 3.42 1.49
N SER A 74 -7.54 3.68 1.00
CA SER A 74 -7.24 4.70 -0.01
C SER A 74 -7.34 4.21 -1.45
#